data_AF-A0AAU5W9S3-F1
#
_entry.id   AF-A0AAU5W9S3-F1
#
_cell.length_a   1.000
_cell.length_b   1.000
_cell.length_c   1.000
_cell.angle_alpha   90.00
_cell.angle_beta   90.00
_cell.angle_gamma   90.00
#
_symmetry.space_group_name_H-M   'P 1'
#
loop_
_entity.id
_entity.type
_entity.pdbx_description
1 polymer ?
#
loop_
_entity_poly.entity_id
_entity_poly.type
_entity_poly.pdbx_seq_one_letter_code
_entity_poly.pdbx_strand_id
1 'polypeptide(L)' 'MELVEAGLRVVDPQAEGCCEKVRMAGDVIMCAPRSSDGGRWWFFTSWREPIAPADEIINAAVFILGYLGKRSGTAESGR' A
#
# COMPACT_ATOMS: atom_id res chain seq x y z
N MET A 1 -1.93 -12.45 -0.27
CA MET A 1 -2.81 -11.37 0.21
C MET A 1 -3.83 -11.98 1.14
N GLU A 2 -4.26 -11.24 2.15
CA GLU A 2 -5.17 -11.73 3.20
C GLU A 2 -6.14 -10.62 3.58
N LEU A 3 -7.43 -10.93 3.72
CA LEU A 3 -8.39 -9.97 4.26
C LEU A 3 -8.28 -9.95 5.78
N VAL A 4 -8.03 -8.77 6.34
CA VAL A 4 -8.01 -8.51 7.79
C VAL A 4 -9.11 -7.50 8.13
N GLU A 5 -9.39 -7.31 9.42
CA GLU A 5 -10.44 -6.38 9.87
C GLU A 5 -10.30 -4.98 9.27
N ALA A 6 -9.07 -4.49 9.15
CA ALA A 6 -8.77 -3.16 8.65
C ALA A 6 -8.75 -3.03 7.10
N GLY A 7 -8.83 -4.14 6.34
CA GLY A 7 -8.76 -4.10 4.87
C GLY A 7 -7.97 -5.27 4.27
N LEU A 8 -7.47 -5.09 3.05
CA LEU A 8 -6.69 -6.13 2.36
C LEU A 8 -5.21 -5.97 2.68
N ARG A 9 -4.64 -6.91 3.44
CA ARG A 9 -3.20 -6.99 3.67
C ARG A 9 -2.50 -7.51 2.42
N VAL A 10 -1.65 -6.67 1.85
CA VAL A 10 -0.78 -6.97 0.72
C VAL A 10 0.67 -6.99 1.22
N VAL A 11 1.41 -8.03 0.84
CA VAL A 11 2.83 -8.19 1.16
C VAL A 11 3.58 -8.53 -0.12
N ASP A 12 4.77 -7.99 -0.25
CA ASP A 12 5.74 -8.42 -1.25
C ASP A 12 6.79 -9.29 -0.56
N PRO A 13 6.80 -10.61 -0.80
CA PRO A 13 7.76 -11.52 -0.17
C PRO A 13 9.19 -11.34 -0.70
N GLN A 14 9.40 -10.58 -1.78
CA GLN A 14 10.72 -10.33 -2.37
C GLN A 14 11.31 -8.98 -1.95
N ALA A 15 10.50 -8.09 -1.34
CA ALA A 15 10.95 -6.80 -0.86
C ALA A 15 11.22 -6.83 0.65
N GLU A 16 12.38 -6.30 1.05
CA GLU A 16 12.74 -6.15 2.46
C GLU A 16 11.77 -5.21 3.18
N GLY A 17 11.35 -5.60 4.39
CA GLY A 17 10.58 -4.74 5.27
C GLY A 17 11.47 -3.79 6.08
N CYS A 18 10.88 -3.05 7.02
CA CYS A 18 11.59 -1.96 7.70
C CYS A 18 12.49 -2.40 8.86
N CYS A 19 12.29 -3.59 9.44
CA CYS A 19 13.07 -4.07 10.59
C CYS A 19 12.88 -5.58 10.83
N GLU A 20 13.60 -6.16 11.80
CA GLU A 20 13.53 -7.61 12.11
C GLU A 20 12.10 -8.12 12.42
N LYS A 21 11.26 -7.26 13.01
CA LYS A 21 9.85 -7.56 13.31
C LYS A 21 8.96 -7.53 12.06
N VAL A 22 9.35 -6.76 11.04
CA VAL A 22 8.63 -6.60 9.77
C VAL A 22 9.60 -6.92 8.65
N ARG A 23 9.75 -8.23 8.38
CA ARG A 23 10.78 -8.73 7.45
C ARG A 23 10.46 -8.49 5.97
N MET A 24 9.18 -8.32 5.64
CA MET A 24 8.71 -8.16 4.26
C MET A 24 7.98 -6.82 4.14
N ALA A 25 8.18 -6.13 3.02
CA ALA A 25 7.40 -4.95 2.70
C ALA A 25 5.92 -5.33 2.56
N GLY A 26 5.04 -4.49 3.11
CA GLY A 26 3.61 -4.71 3.01
C GLY A 26 2.82 -3.52 3.51
N ASP A 27 1.54 -3.53 3.19
CA ASP A 27 0.58 -2.51 3.55
C ASP A 27 -0.83 -3.10 3.68
N VAL A 28 -1.72 -2.37 4.36
CA VAL A 28 -3.15 -2.69 4.41
C VAL A 28 -3.87 -1.72 3.50
N ILE A 29 -4.44 -2.25 2.42
CA ILE A 29 -5.17 -1.48 1.43
C ILE A 29 -6.63 -1.38 1.85
N MET A 30 -7.09 -0.14 2.07
CA MET A 30 -8.46 0.18 2.45
C MET A 30 -9.26 0.63 1.24
N CYS A 31 -10.57 0.39 1.25
CA CYS A 31 -11.51 0.95 0.29
C CYS A 31 -12.46 1.90 1.04
N ALA A 32 -12.51 3.17 0.64
CA ALA A 32 -13.34 4.17 1.31
C ALA A 32 -13.81 5.27 0.34
N PRO A 33 -14.87 6.02 0.67
CA PRO A 33 -15.23 7.24 -0.06
C PRO A 33 -14.16 8.33 0.10
N ARG A 34 -13.81 9.00 -0.99
CA ARG A 34 -12.91 10.16 -0.98
C ARG A 34 -13.70 11.45 -1.09
N SER A 35 -13.78 12.21 0.01
CA SER A 35 -14.55 13.46 0.06
C SER A 35 -14.09 14.51 -0.97
N SER A 36 -12.78 14.61 -1.21
CA SER A 36 -12.22 15.54 -2.20
C SER A 36 -12.51 15.17 -3.66
N ASP A 37 -13.08 13.99 -3.92
CA ASP A 37 -13.48 13.50 -5.25
C ASP A 37 -14.97 13.14 -5.26
N GLY A 38 -15.80 14.02 -4.71
CA GLY A 38 -17.27 13.87 -4.72
C GLY A 38 -17.80 12.64 -3.98
N GLY A 39 -17.01 12.05 -3.07
CA GLY A 39 -17.39 10.82 -2.37
C GLY A 39 -17.23 9.55 -3.21
N ARG A 40 -16.56 9.63 -4.37
CA ARG A 40 -16.20 8.44 -5.15
C ARG A 40 -15.39 7.47 -4.28
N TRP A 41 -15.57 6.18 -4.48
CA TRP A 41 -14.80 5.16 -3.76
C TRP A 41 -13.39 5.04 -4.32
N TRP A 42 -12.41 4.95 -3.43
CA TRP A 42 -10.99 4.90 -3.72
C TRP A 42 -10.30 3.81 -2.90
N PHE A 43 -9.20 3.30 -3.42
CA PHE A 43 -8.23 2.54 -2.66
C PHE A 43 -7.24 3.48 -1.95
N PHE A 44 -6.84 3.11 -0.73
CA PHE A 44 -5.92 3.87 0.10
C PHE A 44 -4.87 2.96 0.73
N THR A 45 -3.67 3.50 0.97
CA THR A 45 -2.66 2.89 1.85
C THR A 45 -3.09 2.97 3.31
N SER A 46 -2.40 2.28 4.22
CA SER A 46 -2.67 2.36 5.67
C SER A 46 -2.51 3.77 6.26
N TRP A 47 -1.76 4.67 5.62
CA TRP A 47 -1.69 6.09 6.02
C TRP A 47 -2.74 6.98 5.35
N ARG A 48 -3.76 6.40 4.73
CA ARG A 48 -4.84 7.10 4.02
C ARG A 48 -4.35 7.93 2.81
N GLU A 49 -3.25 7.54 2.21
CA GLU A 49 -2.82 8.13 0.94
C GLU A 49 -3.65 7.51 -0.20
N PRO A 50 -4.24 8.34 -1.09
CA PRO A 50 -5.07 7.84 -2.18
C PRO A 50 -4.22 7.13 -3.23
N ILE A 51 -4.68 5.97 -3.68
CA ILE A 51 -4.01 5.16 -4.71
C ILE A 51 -4.69 5.38 -6.07
N ALA A 52 -5.93 4.94 -6.20
CA ALA A 52 -6.73 5.01 -7.43
C ALA A 52 -8.22 4.86 -7.09
N PRO A 53 -9.15 5.28 -8.00
CA PRO A 53 -10.56 4.92 -7.91
C PRO A 53 -10.78 3.41 -7.76
N ALA A 54 -11.83 3.02 -7.04
CA ALA A 54 -12.09 1.62 -6.70
C ALA A 54 -12.46 0.73 -7.91
N ASP A 55 -12.90 1.34 -9.00
CA ASP A 55 -13.16 0.71 -10.30
C ASP A 55 -11.91 0.56 -11.18
N GLU A 56 -10.78 1.16 -10.79
CA GLU A 56 -9.50 1.08 -11.50
C GLU A 56 -8.52 0.09 -10.85
N ILE A 57 -8.96 -1.16 -10.67
CA ILE A 57 -8.24 -2.22 -9.95
C ILE A 57 -6.82 -2.44 -10.50
N ILE A 58 -6.66 -2.40 -11.83
CA ILE A 58 -5.34 -2.61 -12.46
C ILE A 58 -4.38 -1.46 -12.12
N ASN A 59 -4.85 -0.21 -12.15
CA ASN A 59 -4.02 0.94 -11.77
C ASN A 59 -3.61 0.87 -10.30
N ALA A 60 -4.53 0.47 -9.42
CA ALA A 60 -4.23 0.24 -8.02
C ALA A 60 -3.18 -0.86 -7.83
N ALA A 61 -3.31 -1.99 -8.53
CA ALA A 61 -2.37 -3.09 -8.46
C ALA A 61 -0.96 -2.68 -8.92
N VAL A 62 -0.85 -1.98 -10.06
CA VAL A 62 0.42 -1.47 -10.59
C VAL A 62 1.07 -0.49 -9.62
N PHE A 63 0.29 0.42 -9.04
CA PHE A 63 0.79 1.34 -8.02
C PHE A 63 1.36 0.57 -6.82
N ILE A 64 0.59 -0.38 -6.27
CA ILE A 64 1.00 -1.15 -5.07
C ILE A 64 2.28 -1.94 -5.33
N LEU A 65 2.43 -2.56 -6.50
CA LEU A 65 3.66 -3.26 -6.89
C LEU A 65 4.87 -2.31 -6.89
N GLY A 66 4.75 -1.13 -7.52
CA GLY A 66 5.83 -0.15 -7.54
C GLY A 66 6.11 0.48 -6.18
N TYR A 67 5.07 0.71 -5.38
CA TYR A 67 5.14 1.29 -4.05
C TYR A 67 5.86 0.36 -3.05
N LEU A 68 5.53 -0.93 -3.04
CA LEU A 68 6.19 -1.92 -2.18
C LEU A 68 7.61 -2.24 -2.67
N GLY A 69 7.82 -2.32 -3.99
CA GLY A 69 9.15 -2.59 -4.58
C GLY A 69 10.15 -1.44 -4.43
N LYS A 70 9.70 -0.18 -4.25
CA LYS A 70 10.60 0.97 -4.01
C LYS A 70 11.13 1.05 -2.58
N ARG A 71 10.53 0.35 -1.61
CA ARG A 71 11.00 0.34 -0.22
C ARG A 71 12.25 -0.48 0.00
N SER A 72 12.74 -1.19 -1.01
CA SER A 72 13.94 -2.04 -1.00
C SER A 72 15.28 -1.28 -0.94
N GLY A 73 15.31 -0.03 -0.52
CA GLY A 73 16.58 0.69 -0.42
C GLY A 73 16.47 2.15 0.02
N THR A 74 16.29 2.41 1.31
CA THR A 74 16.88 3.59 1.98
C THR A 74 17.03 3.30 3.48
N ALA A 75 18.04 2.50 3.82
CA ALA A 75 18.81 2.78 5.03
C ALA A 75 19.91 3.76 4.64
N GLU A 76 19.59 5.05 4.51
CA GLU A 76 20.61 6.09 4.52
C GLU A 76 21.13 6.20 5.96
N SER A 77 22.19 5.44 6.23
CA SER A 77 23.16 5.78 7.25
C SER A 77 24.08 6.86 6.69
N GLY A 78 24.08 8.04 7.32
CA GLY A 78 25.22 8.96 7.30
C GLY A 78 24.97 10.35 6.69
N ARG A 79 24.75 11.34 7.56
CA ARG A 79 25.83 12.28 7.93
C ARG A 79 25.57 12.93 9.28
#